data_AF-A0A7V4PQ15-F1
#
_entry.id   AF-A0A7V4PQ15-F1
#
_cell.length_a   1.000
_cell.length_b   1.000
_cell.length_c   1.000
_cell.angle_alpha   90.00
_cell.angle_beta   90.00
_cell.angle_gamma   90.00
#
_symmetry.space_group_name_H-M   'P 1'
#
loop_
_entity.id
_entity.type
_entity.pdbx_description
1 polymer ?
#
loop_
_entity_poly.entity_id
_entity_poly.type
_entity_poly.pdbx_seq_one_letter_code
_entity_poly.pdbx_strand_id
1 'polypeptide(L)'
;HPAMHLTNSYYIAQHHSAAVELLKSRVFKDFPKLKIIIPHGGGAVPYQWSRHRGMHVKEGLEPFEEAARRIYWDMAIYDKESMEMLIRRVGADNVLFATEMFGAVNAIDPKTGRNFEDIVPIFMSIDWLSDDERRKITEGNVKKLFSRMAGARP
;
A
#
# COMPACT_ATOMS: atom_id res chain seq x y z
N HIS A 1 15.87 16.53 7.24
CA HIS A 1 16.16 16.23 8.66
C HIS A 1 17.44 15.41 8.71
N PRO A 2 18.58 15.94 9.18
CA PRO A 2 19.87 15.26 9.07
C PRO A 2 19.97 13.95 9.87
N ALA A 3 19.09 13.72 10.86
CA ALA A 3 19.14 12.50 11.66
C ALA A 3 18.53 11.25 10.99
N MET A 4 17.84 11.41 9.85
CA MET A 4 17.12 10.30 9.20
C MET A 4 17.37 10.32 7.70
N HIS A 5 17.62 9.15 7.11
CA HIS A 5 17.64 9.00 5.66
C HIS A 5 16.22 9.28 5.11
N LEU A 6 16.13 10.11 4.07
CA LEU A 6 14.85 10.65 3.59
C LEU A 6 13.90 9.55 3.13
N THR A 7 14.33 8.72 2.18
CA THR A 7 13.46 7.73 1.53
C THR A 7 13.38 6.43 2.33
N ASN A 8 14.52 5.87 2.75
CA ASN A 8 14.52 4.60 3.49
C ASN A 8 13.95 4.68 4.91
N SER A 9 14.22 5.74 5.67
CA SER A 9 13.83 5.82 7.08
C SER A 9 12.64 6.74 7.30
N TYR A 10 12.72 7.99 6.82
CA TYR A 10 11.72 9.00 7.13
C TYR A 10 10.39 8.74 6.42
N TYR A 11 10.38 8.45 5.12
CA TYR A 11 9.14 8.14 4.39
C TYR A 11 8.40 6.95 5.01
N ILE A 12 9.10 5.84 5.20
CA ILE A 12 8.51 4.61 5.75
C ILE A 12 7.90 4.84 7.15
N ALA A 13 8.60 5.59 8.01
CA ALA A 13 8.08 5.96 9.31
C ALA A 13 6.83 6.85 9.21
N GLN A 14 6.83 7.83 8.29
CA GLN A 14 5.68 8.72 8.08
C GLN A 14 4.47 7.97 7.52
N HIS A 15 4.66 7.04 6.57
CA HIS A 15 3.57 6.22 6.02
C HIS A 15 2.93 5.35 7.11
N HIS A 16 3.76 4.74 7.95
CA HIS A 16 3.29 3.97 9.09
C HIS A 16 2.52 4.84 10.08
N SER A 17 3.09 5.96 10.52
CA SER A 17 2.45 6.88 11.47
C SER A 17 1.13 7.43 10.91
N ALA A 18 1.11 7.90 9.66
CA ALA A 18 -0.10 8.42 9.04
C ALA A 18 -1.21 7.36 8.97
N ALA A 19 -0.88 6.12 8.58
CA ALA A 19 -1.84 5.02 8.58
C ALA A 19 -2.37 4.73 9.99
N VAL A 20 -1.50 4.64 11.01
CA VAL A 20 -1.92 4.40 12.40
C VAL A 20 -2.87 5.48 12.89
N GLU A 21 -2.54 6.76 12.70
CA GLU A 21 -3.37 7.87 13.17
C GLU A 21 -4.70 7.96 12.41
N LEU A 22 -4.68 7.83 11.08
CA LEU A 22 -5.90 7.89 10.27
C LEU A 22 -6.87 6.75 10.61
N LEU A 23 -6.37 5.52 10.73
CA LEU A 23 -7.21 4.33 10.96
C LEU A 23 -7.84 4.30 12.35
N LYS A 24 -7.24 4.99 13.32
CA LYS A 24 -7.80 5.15 14.68
C LYS A 24 -8.72 6.37 14.82
N SER A 25 -8.74 7.26 13.83
CA SER A 25 -9.43 8.54 13.92
C SER A 25 -10.89 8.48 13.49
N ARG A 26 -11.59 9.60 13.64
CA ARG A 26 -12.95 9.84 13.10
C ARG A 26 -12.97 10.39 11.67
N VAL A 27 -11.82 10.55 11.00
CA VAL A 27 -11.74 11.21 9.68
C VAL A 27 -12.71 10.60 8.67
N PHE A 28 -12.81 9.28 8.59
CA PHE A 28 -13.74 8.61 7.65
C PHE A 28 -15.19 8.61 8.11
N LYS A 29 -15.47 8.93 9.38
CA LYS A 29 -16.84 9.18 9.85
C LYS A 29 -17.29 10.57 9.42
N ASP A 30 -16.40 11.56 9.49
CA ASP A 30 -16.70 12.94 9.13
C ASP A 30 -16.68 13.14 7.60
N PHE A 31 -15.81 12.42 6.89
CA PHE A 31 -15.64 12.51 5.44
C PHE A 31 -15.77 11.11 4.79
N PRO A 32 -16.99 10.53 4.72
CA PRO A 32 -17.20 9.15 4.26
C PRO A 32 -16.87 8.91 2.78
N LYS A 33 -16.69 9.98 1.99
CA LYS A 33 -16.31 9.91 0.57
C LYS A 33 -14.82 10.22 0.34
N LEU A 34 -14.06 10.56 1.39
CA LEU A 34 -12.63 10.82 1.29
C LEU A 34 -11.92 9.53 0.92
N LYS A 35 -10.99 9.62 -0.02
CA LYS A 35 -10.16 8.50 -0.46
C LYS A 35 -8.70 8.86 -0.22
N ILE A 36 -7.98 8.00 0.49
CA ILE A 36 -6.57 8.20 0.85
C ILE A 36 -5.78 6.99 0.33
N ILE A 37 -4.61 7.25 -0.26
CA ILE A 37 -3.60 6.25 -0.58
C ILE A 37 -2.47 6.42 0.43
N ILE A 38 -2.11 5.34 1.11
CA ILE A 38 -0.86 5.29 1.87
C ILE A 38 0.17 4.53 1.02
N PRO A 39 1.30 5.16 0.66
CA PRO A 39 2.26 4.55 -0.23
C PRO A 39 3.17 3.54 0.48
N HIS A 40 3.96 2.80 -0.30
CA HIS A 40 4.92 1.79 0.15
C HIS A 40 4.28 0.74 1.07
N GLY A 41 3.08 0.28 0.71
CA GLY A 41 2.32 -0.69 1.48
C GLY A 41 1.93 -0.23 2.89
N GLY A 42 1.98 1.07 3.21
CA GLY A 42 1.73 1.53 4.58
C GLY A 42 2.94 1.41 5.51
N GLY A 43 4.14 1.31 4.96
CA GLY A 43 5.36 1.08 5.72
C GLY A 43 5.27 -0.21 6.53
N ALA A 44 5.42 -0.13 7.85
CA ALA A 44 5.42 -1.33 8.70
C ALA A 44 4.01 -1.87 9.05
N VAL A 45 2.91 -1.26 8.55
CA VAL A 45 1.55 -1.65 8.96
C VAL A 45 1.21 -3.12 8.63
N PRO A 46 1.40 -3.63 7.39
CA PRO A 46 1.12 -5.03 7.09
C PRO A 46 1.98 -6.01 7.88
N TYR A 47 3.23 -5.62 8.18
CA TYR A 47 4.17 -6.41 8.97
C TYR A 47 3.76 -6.47 10.45
N GLN A 48 3.34 -5.35 11.03
CA GLN A 48 2.91 -5.22 12.43
C GLN A 48 1.39 -5.42 12.60
N TRP A 49 0.74 -6.15 11.69
CA TRP A 49 -0.72 -6.28 11.62
C TRP A 49 -1.39 -6.54 12.97
N SER A 50 -0.94 -7.57 13.68
CA SER A 50 -1.51 -7.96 14.97
C SER A 50 -1.26 -6.95 16.09
N ARG A 51 -0.19 -6.15 16.01
CA ARG A 51 0.03 -5.03 16.93
C ARG A 51 -1.06 -3.98 16.80
N HIS A 52 -1.41 -3.63 15.56
CA HIS A 52 -2.49 -2.68 15.28
C HIS A 52 -3.86 -3.23 15.68
N ARG A 53 -4.13 -4.51 15.40
CA ARG A 53 -5.34 -5.19 15.89
C ARG A 53 -5.47 -5.12 17.40
N GLY A 54 -4.40 -5.48 18.13
CA GLY A 54 -4.38 -5.43 19.59
C GLY A 54 -4.64 -4.03 20.15
N MET A 55 -4.09 -3.00 19.50
CA MET A 55 -4.37 -1.61 19.90
C MET A 55 -5.81 -1.19 19.65
N HIS A 56 -6.44 -1.59 18.54
CA HIS A 56 -7.85 -1.28 18.29
C HIS A 56 -8.76 -1.92 19.35
N VAL A 57 -8.48 -3.17 19.73
CA VAL A 57 -9.20 -3.84 20.83
C VAL A 57 -8.99 -3.10 22.16
N LYS A 58 -7.73 -2.80 22.51
CA LYS A 58 -7.38 -2.13 23.76
C LYS A 58 -8.06 -0.77 23.91
N GLU A 59 -8.19 -0.03 22.82
CA GLU A 59 -8.75 1.33 22.80
C GLU A 59 -10.25 1.37 22.50
N GLY A 60 -10.91 0.22 22.31
CA GLY A 60 -12.36 0.15 22.02
C GLY A 60 -12.73 0.72 20.65
N LEU A 61 -11.84 0.60 19.67
CA LEU A 61 -12.04 1.04 18.28
C LEU A 61 -12.74 -0.06 17.45
N GLU A 62 -13.15 0.28 16.23
CA GLU A 62 -13.65 -0.73 15.27
C GLU A 62 -12.56 -1.78 14.96
N PRO A 63 -12.93 -2.99 14.49
CA PRO A 63 -11.93 -3.99 14.12
C PRO A 63 -10.93 -3.41 13.11
N PHE A 64 -9.64 -3.61 13.36
CA PHE A 64 -8.59 -3.01 12.55
C PHE A 64 -8.70 -3.41 11.07
N GLU A 65 -9.15 -4.63 10.80
CA GLU A 65 -9.42 -5.13 9.45
C GLU A 65 -10.48 -4.28 8.71
N GLU A 66 -11.51 -3.80 9.41
CA GLU A 66 -12.51 -2.89 8.83
C GLU A 66 -11.91 -1.50 8.59
N ALA A 67 -11.14 -0.99 9.56
CA ALA A 67 -10.48 0.30 9.43
C ALA A 67 -9.51 0.29 8.23
N ALA A 68 -8.65 -0.72 8.11
CA ALA A 68 -7.66 -0.86 7.05
C ALA A 68 -8.28 -0.94 5.64
N ARG A 69 -9.55 -1.36 5.52
CA ARG A 69 -10.31 -1.35 4.25
C ARG A 69 -10.82 0.03 3.83
N ARG A 70 -10.74 1.05 4.69
CA ARG A 70 -11.16 2.44 4.38
C ARG A 70 -10.12 3.22 3.59
N ILE A 71 -8.88 2.72 3.50
CA ILE A 71 -7.81 3.33 2.72
C ILE A 71 -7.34 2.42 1.59
N TYR A 72 -6.63 3.02 0.64
CA TYR A 72 -5.92 2.31 -0.42
C TYR A 72 -4.44 2.24 -0.07
N TRP A 73 -3.80 1.18 -0.54
CA TRP A 73 -2.38 0.90 -0.31
C TRP A 73 -1.71 0.78 -1.67
N ASP A 74 -0.74 1.61 -1.97
CA ASP A 74 0.08 1.31 -3.14
C ASP A 74 1.10 0.21 -2.82
N MET A 75 1.60 -0.44 -3.86
CA MET A 75 2.59 -1.51 -3.73
C MET A 75 3.95 -1.15 -4.33
N ALA A 76 4.42 0.08 -4.12
CA ALA A 76 5.83 0.44 -4.34
C ALA A 76 6.73 -0.32 -3.31
N ILE A 77 6.84 -1.63 -3.53
CA ILE A 77 7.46 -2.65 -2.68
C ILE A 77 8.32 -3.51 -3.60
N TYR A 78 9.57 -3.75 -3.24
CA TYR A 78 10.59 -4.28 -4.17
C TYR A 78 10.88 -5.77 -4.01
N ASP A 79 9.99 -6.53 -3.36
CA ASP A 79 10.10 -7.98 -3.18
C ASP A 79 8.73 -8.68 -3.21
N LYS A 80 8.72 -9.96 -3.58
CA LYS A 80 7.50 -10.74 -3.80
C LYS A 80 6.76 -10.99 -2.48
N GLU A 81 7.48 -11.41 -1.45
CA GLU A 81 6.92 -11.83 -0.17
C GLU A 81 6.17 -10.69 0.53
N SER A 82 6.72 -9.47 0.46
CA SER A 82 6.10 -8.27 1.02
C SER A 82 4.87 -7.83 0.22
N MET A 83 4.89 -7.95 -1.12
CA MET A 83 3.69 -7.74 -1.95
C MET A 83 2.58 -8.73 -1.60
N GLU A 84 2.92 -10.01 -1.51
CA GLU A 84 1.96 -11.06 -1.14
C GLU A 84 1.39 -10.84 0.26
N MET A 85 2.22 -10.44 1.21
CA MET A 85 1.78 -10.08 2.55
C MET A 85 0.77 -8.93 2.49
N LEU A 86 1.06 -7.84 1.79
CA LEU A 86 0.13 -6.72 1.67
C LEU A 86 -1.23 -7.20 1.15
N ILE A 87 -1.24 -7.90 0.01
CA ILE A 87 -2.47 -8.36 -0.64
C ILE A 87 -3.26 -9.30 0.26
N ARG A 88 -2.60 -10.25 0.94
CA ARG A 88 -3.28 -11.17 1.87
C ARG A 88 -3.90 -10.46 3.08
N ARG A 89 -3.32 -9.34 3.52
CA ARG A 89 -3.82 -8.58 4.68
C ARG A 89 -4.99 -7.67 4.33
N VAL A 90 -4.89 -6.93 3.23
CA VAL A 90 -5.85 -5.86 2.91
C VAL A 90 -6.83 -6.22 1.80
N GLY A 91 -6.55 -7.27 1.03
CA GLY A 91 -7.35 -7.72 -0.11
C GLY A 91 -7.06 -6.95 -1.40
N ALA A 92 -7.25 -7.61 -2.54
CA ALA A 92 -6.96 -7.06 -3.86
C ALA A 92 -7.77 -5.80 -4.20
N ASP A 93 -8.94 -5.58 -3.60
CA ASP A 93 -9.79 -4.41 -3.85
C ASP A 93 -9.24 -3.09 -3.27
N ASN A 94 -8.27 -3.18 -2.35
CA ASN A 94 -7.67 -2.02 -1.68
C ASN A 94 -6.21 -1.77 -2.08
N VAL A 95 -5.63 -2.58 -2.96
CA VAL A 95 -4.24 -2.43 -3.43
C VAL A 95 -4.18 -1.75 -4.79
N LEU A 96 -3.20 -0.86 -4.97
CA LEU A 96 -2.90 -0.17 -6.22
C LEU A 96 -1.51 -0.54 -6.70
N PHE A 97 -1.39 -0.91 -7.97
CA PHE A 97 -0.08 -1.09 -8.59
C PHE A 97 0.66 0.26 -8.69
N ALA A 98 1.89 0.32 -8.18
CA ALA A 98 2.77 1.48 -8.27
C ALA A 98 4.22 1.02 -8.15
N THR A 99 5.13 1.63 -8.90
CA THR A 99 6.52 1.18 -8.99
C THR A 99 7.53 2.17 -8.41
N GLU A 100 7.21 3.47 -8.43
CA GLU A 100 8.16 4.55 -8.15
C GLU A 100 9.45 4.46 -8.99
N MET A 101 9.34 4.07 -10.28
CA MET A 101 10.44 3.71 -11.21
C MET A 101 11.58 4.71 -11.45
N PHE A 102 11.51 5.92 -10.90
CA PHE A 102 12.58 6.92 -10.99
C PHE A 102 12.86 7.51 -9.61
N GLY A 103 12.71 6.67 -8.59
CA GLY A 103 12.43 7.10 -7.22
C GLY A 103 13.59 6.88 -6.26
N ALA A 104 13.21 6.41 -5.09
CA ALA A 104 14.03 6.31 -3.89
C ALA A 104 15.34 5.53 -4.03
N VAL A 105 15.40 4.49 -4.87
CA VAL A 105 16.51 3.53 -4.88
C VAL A 105 17.36 3.68 -6.14
N ASN A 106 16.73 3.77 -7.32
CA ASN A 106 17.38 3.91 -8.63
C ASN A 106 18.75 3.18 -8.73
N ALA A 107 18.76 1.91 -8.36
CA ALA A 107 19.96 1.09 -8.28
C ALA A 107 19.74 -0.29 -8.91
N ILE A 108 20.81 -0.84 -9.48
CA ILE A 108 20.82 -2.20 -10.02
C ILE A 108 21.13 -3.17 -8.89
N ASP A 109 20.29 -4.18 -8.72
CA ASP A 109 20.53 -5.29 -7.82
C ASP A 109 21.63 -6.19 -8.39
N PRO A 110 22.79 -6.32 -7.71
CA PRO A 110 23.88 -7.16 -8.19
C PRO A 110 23.53 -8.66 -8.25
N LYS A 111 22.45 -9.10 -7.58
CA LYS A 111 22.02 -10.51 -7.61
C LYS A 111 21.25 -10.86 -8.87
N THR A 112 20.48 -9.93 -9.40
CA THR A 112 19.56 -10.16 -10.52
C THR A 112 19.95 -9.44 -11.79
N GLY A 113 20.81 -8.42 -11.70
CA GLY A 113 21.15 -7.53 -12.82
C GLY A 113 20.01 -6.60 -13.24
N ARG A 114 18.92 -6.53 -12.45
CA ARG A 114 17.74 -5.69 -12.72
C ARG A 114 17.70 -4.50 -11.77
N ASN A 115 16.97 -3.45 -12.14
CA ASN A 115 16.70 -2.34 -11.22
C ASN A 115 15.76 -2.82 -10.09
N PHE A 116 16.01 -2.40 -8.84
CA PHE A 116 15.12 -2.71 -7.70
C PHE A 116 13.67 -2.24 -7.92
N GLU A 117 13.47 -1.17 -8.70
CA GLU A 117 12.17 -0.57 -8.98
C GLU A 117 11.47 -1.21 -10.20
N ASP A 118 12.12 -2.18 -10.87
CA ASP A 118 11.53 -3.01 -11.94
C ASP A 118 10.69 -4.15 -11.35
N ILE A 119 9.55 -3.77 -10.76
CA ILE A 119 8.71 -4.70 -9.99
C ILE A 119 7.62 -5.41 -10.79
N VAL A 120 7.40 -5.03 -12.05
CA VAL A 120 6.39 -5.68 -12.91
C VAL A 120 6.57 -7.20 -12.97
N PRO A 121 7.78 -7.75 -13.23
CA PRO A 121 7.99 -9.20 -13.26
C PRO A 121 7.76 -9.85 -11.90
N ILE A 122 8.13 -9.17 -10.81
CA ILE A 122 7.96 -9.65 -9.44
C ILE A 122 6.47 -9.81 -9.16
N PHE A 123 5.68 -8.76 -9.42
CA PHE A 123 4.23 -8.81 -9.28
C PHE A 123 3.60 -9.88 -10.18
N MET A 124 4.05 -10.01 -11.44
CA MET A 124 3.59 -11.03 -12.39
C MET A 124 3.91 -12.47 -11.94
N SER A 125 4.90 -12.66 -11.07
CA SER A 125 5.27 -13.97 -10.54
C SER A 125 4.41 -14.48 -9.38
N ILE A 126 3.48 -13.67 -8.86
CA ILE A 126 2.51 -14.10 -7.83
C ILE A 126 1.47 -15.02 -8.49
N ASP A 127 1.48 -16.29 -8.10
CA ASP A 127 0.81 -17.41 -8.77
C ASP A 127 -0.60 -17.69 -8.26
N TRP A 128 -0.88 -17.39 -6.99
CA TRP A 128 -2.19 -17.57 -6.37
C TRP A 128 -3.17 -16.43 -6.66
N LEU A 129 -2.71 -15.32 -7.25
CA LEU A 129 -3.57 -14.21 -7.68
C LEU A 129 -4.34 -14.61 -8.93
N SER A 130 -5.66 -14.49 -8.88
CA SER A 130 -6.48 -14.63 -10.08
C SER A 130 -6.26 -13.49 -11.07
N ASP A 131 -6.62 -13.72 -12.34
CA ASP A 131 -6.60 -12.68 -13.38
C ASP A 131 -7.49 -11.48 -13.02
N ASP A 132 -8.62 -11.72 -12.35
CA ASP A 132 -9.52 -10.65 -11.90
C ASP A 132 -8.87 -9.78 -10.82
N GLU A 133 -8.27 -10.40 -9.79
CA GLU A 133 -7.54 -9.67 -8.75
C GLU A 133 -6.35 -8.91 -9.32
N ARG A 134 -5.62 -9.52 -10.26
CA ARG A 134 -4.52 -8.87 -10.96
C ARG A 134 -4.99 -7.64 -11.75
N ARG A 135 -6.15 -7.70 -12.41
CA ARG A 135 -6.78 -6.55 -13.10
C ARG A 135 -7.28 -5.49 -12.13
N LYS A 136 -7.85 -5.88 -10.98
CA LYS A 136 -8.25 -4.93 -9.92
C LYS A 136 -7.05 -4.09 -9.48
N ILE A 137 -5.94 -4.74 -9.16
CA ILE A 137 -4.72 -4.09 -8.66
C ILE A 137 -4.08 -3.17 -9.71
N THR A 138 -3.99 -3.64 -10.97
CA THR A 138 -3.28 -2.90 -12.04
C THR A 138 -4.07 -1.76 -12.65
N GLU A 139 -5.41 -1.85 -12.68
CA GLU A 139 -6.24 -0.88 -13.41
C GLU A 139 -7.60 -0.61 -12.75
N GLY A 140 -8.28 -1.65 -12.26
CA GLY A 140 -9.66 -1.53 -11.79
C GLY A 140 -9.80 -0.56 -10.61
N ASN A 141 -8.92 -0.67 -9.63
CA ASN A 141 -8.97 0.13 -8.40
C ASN A 141 -8.60 1.59 -8.68
N VAL A 142 -7.60 1.85 -9.53
CA VAL A 142 -7.19 3.23 -9.87
C VAL A 142 -8.31 3.97 -10.59
N LYS A 143 -9.06 3.32 -11.48
CA LYS A 143 -10.24 3.91 -12.16
C LYS A 143 -11.38 4.25 -11.20
N LYS A 144 -11.63 3.40 -10.20
CA LYS A 144 -12.63 3.67 -9.14
C LYS A 144 -12.20 4.83 -8.23
N LEU A 145 -10.90 4.90 -7.95
CA LEU A 145 -10.31 5.89 -7.04
C LEU A 145 -10.29 7.28 -7.69
N PHE A 146 -9.67 7.39 -8.87
CA PHE A 146 -9.52 8.61 -9.65
C PHE A 146 -10.66 8.75 -10.68
N SER A 147 -11.86 9.09 -10.21
CA SER A 147 -13.07 9.13 -11.04
C SER A 147 -12.97 10.04 -12.28
N ARG A 148 -12.12 11.07 -12.26
CA ARG A 148 -11.86 11.94 -13.41
C ARG A 148 -11.05 11.26 -14.53
N MET A 149 -10.25 10.25 -14.19
CA MET A 149 -9.49 9.46 -15.16
C MET A 149 -10.41 8.54 -15.96
N ALA A 150 -11.44 7.97 -15.32
CA ALA A 150 -12.40 7.10 -15.98
C ALA A 150 -13.28 7.82 -17.02
N GLY A 151 -13.42 9.14 -16.91
CA GLY A 151 -14.14 9.98 -17.88
C GLY A 151 -13.28 10.54 -19.02
N ALA A 152 -11.96 10.43 -18.93
CA ALA A 152 -11.07 10.76 -20.02
C ALA A 152 -11.13 9.63 -21.05
N ARG A 153 -11.65 9.92 -22.25
CA ARG A 153 -11.49 9.00 -23.38
C ARG A 153 -9.99 8.90 -23.71
N PRO A 154 -9.51 7.72 -24.12
CA PRO A 154 -8.14 7.57 -24.62
C PRO A 154 -7.85 8.52 -25.79
#